data_AF-A0A0C5C957-F1
#
_entry.id   AF-A0A0C5C957-F1
#
_cell.length_a   1.000
_cell.length_b   1.000
_cell.length_c   1.000
_cell.angle_alpha   90.00
_cell.angle_beta   90.00
_cell.angle_gamma   90.00
#
_symmetry.space_group_name_H-M   'P 1'
#
loop_
_entity.id
_entity.type
_entity.pdbx_description
1 polymer ?
#
loop_
_entity_poly.entity_id
_entity_poly.type
_entity_poly.pdbx_seq_one_letter_code
_entity_poly.pdbx_strand_id
1 'polypeptide(L)'
;MALKYIKKQKSYVYQQSAGNAKHRMLIYGDAVDVTDTKKNGRTKVKYGVIPAKKGWVRTPDLVSKGFLEIYFLDVIIAGGIGFVTYRSQDFKKLYKGDKSKD
;
A
#
# COMPACT_ATOMS: atom_id res chain seq x y z
N MET A 1 1.41 -9.37 -16.61
CA MET A 1 1.44 -8.17 -15.74
C MET A 1 0.46 -8.39 -14.62
N ALA A 2 0.83 -8.07 -13.39
CA ALA A 2 0.01 -8.32 -12.21
C ALA A 2 -0.07 -7.06 -11.33
N LEU A 3 -1.25 -6.72 -10.84
CA LEU A 3 -1.45 -5.60 -9.93
C LEU A 3 -0.86 -5.93 -8.56
N LYS A 4 -0.06 -5.02 -8.01
CA LYS A 4 0.41 -5.07 -6.61
C LYS A 4 0.32 -3.69 -5.98
N TYR A 5 0.47 -3.68 -4.66
CA TYR A 5 0.36 -2.49 -3.83
C TYR A 5 1.64 -2.28 -3.02
N ILE A 6 1.92 -1.02 -2.69
CA ILE A 6 3.02 -0.68 -1.79
C ILE A 6 2.62 -0.98 -0.34
N LYS A 7 3.43 -1.78 0.36
CA LYS A 7 3.17 -2.22 1.74
C LYS A 7 3.89 -1.40 2.81
N LYS A 8 4.76 -0.46 2.42
CA LYS A 8 5.49 0.43 3.34
C LYS A 8 4.91 1.83 3.29
N GLN A 9 5.04 2.58 4.39
CA GLN A 9 4.65 3.99 4.45
C GLN A 9 5.29 4.82 3.32
N LYS A 10 6.57 4.56 3.03
CA LYS A 10 7.32 5.21 1.95
C LYS A 10 8.10 4.17 1.18
N SER A 11 7.91 4.15 -0.13
CA SER A 11 8.72 3.39 -1.10
C SER A 11 9.16 4.32 -2.22
N TYR A 12 10.19 3.94 -2.96
CA TYR A 12 10.71 4.75 -4.06
C TYR A 12 10.71 3.97 -5.35
N VAL A 13 10.31 4.65 -6.42
CA VAL A 13 10.57 4.24 -7.79
C VAL A 13 11.99 4.69 -8.14
N TYR A 14 12.80 3.73 -8.56
CA TYR A 14 14.14 3.94 -9.08
C TYR A 14 14.12 3.96 -10.61
N GLN A 15 15.02 4.74 -11.20
CA GLN A 15 15.17 4.80 -12.65
C GLN A 15 15.77 3.51 -13.22
N GLN A 16 16.65 2.86 -12.46
CA GLN A 16 17.40 1.67 -12.86
C GLN A 16 17.23 0.52 -11.86
N SER A 17 17.56 -0.70 -12.32
CA SER A 17 17.57 -1.90 -11.49
C SER A 17 18.68 -1.88 -10.43
N ALA A 18 19.80 -1.20 -10.69
CA ALA A 18 20.90 -0.97 -9.74
C ALA A 18 21.02 0.51 -9.37
N GLY A 19 21.84 0.84 -8.37
CA GLY A 19 22.12 2.23 -7.98
C GLY A 19 21.00 2.92 -7.19
N ASN A 20 21.22 4.17 -6.80
CA ASN A 20 20.36 4.90 -5.86
C ASN A 20 19.59 6.08 -6.48
N ALA A 21 19.58 6.21 -7.82
CA ALA A 21 18.79 7.24 -8.50
C ALA A 21 17.28 7.02 -8.31
N LYS A 22 16.67 7.87 -7.46
CA LYS A 22 15.24 7.87 -7.14
C LYS A 22 14.51 8.82 -8.09
N HIS A 23 13.35 8.41 -8.58
CA HIS A 23 12.54 9.21 -9.49
C HIS A 23 11.24 9.70 -8.86
N ARG A 24 10.58 8.86 -8.05
CA ARG A 24 9.31 9.20 -7.40
C ARG A 24 9.16 8.45 -6.08
N MET A 25 8.49 9.06 -5.10
CA MET A 25 8.04 8.38 -3.89
C MET A 25 6.62 7.81 -4.11
N LEU A 26 6.41 6.58 -3.67
CA LEU A 26 5.11 5.93 -3.56
C LEU A 26 4.78 5.74 -2.09
N ILE A 27 3.51 5.87 -1.74
CA ILE A 27 3.01 5.71 -0.38
C ILE A 27 2.30 4.38 -0.21
N TYR A 28 2.03 4.02 1.04
CA TYR A 28 1.28 2.81 1.37
C TYR A 28 -0.06 2.76 0.62
N GLY A 29 -0.37 1.61 0.04
CA GLY A 29 -1.60 1.41 -0.73
C GLY A 29 -1.53 1.85 -2.19
N ASP A 30 -0.48 2.56 -2.62
CA ASP A 30 -0.33 2.92 -4.05
C ASP A 30 -0.29 1.65 -4.92
N ALA A 31 -1.15 1.65 -5.94
CA ALA A 31 -1.24 0.57 -6.90
C ALA A 31 -0.17 0.70 -7.99
N VAL A 32 0.48 -0.41 -8.32
CA VAL A 32 1.47 -0.52 -9.39
C VAL A 32 1.29 -1.80 -10.19
N ASP A 33 1.44 -1.71 -11.50
CA ASP A 33 1.44 -2.89 -12.37
C ASP A 33 2.83 -3.47 -12.45
N VAL A 34 2.95 -4.71 -12.01
CA VAL A 34 4.21 -5.40 -11.90
C VAL A 34 4.45 -6.22 -13.17
N THR A 35 5.68 -6.15 -13.68
CA THR A 35 6.16 -7.02 -14.76
C THR A 35 6.97 -8.17 -14.17
N ASP A 36 7.10 -9.28 -14.89
CA ASP A 36 7.84 -10.46 -14.40
C ASP A 36 9.36 -10.23 -14.33
N THR A 37 9.84 -9.07 -14.76
CA THR A 37 11.25 -8.68 -14.70
C THR A 37 11.66 -8.30 -13.28
N LYS A 38 12.51 -9.14 -12.67
CA LYS A 38 13.20 -8.88 -11.40
C LYS A 38 14.70 -8.81 -11.61
N LYS A 39 15.36 -7.83 -11.01
CA LYS A 39 16.84 -7.68 -11.05
C LYS A 39 17.32 -6.91 -9.82
N ASN A 40 18.41 -7.36 -9.19
CA ASN A 40 19.05 -6.70 -8.04
C ASN A 40 18.07 -6.40 -6.88
N GLY A 41 17.17 -7.34 -6.56
CA GLY A 41 16.18 -7.16 -5.50
C GLY A 41 15.07 -6.14 -5.81
N ARG A 42 14.99 -5.66 -7.05
CA ARG A 42 13.94 -4.77 -7.54
C ARG A 42 13.08 -5.46 -8.58
N THR A 43 11.82 -5.09 -8.63
CA THR A 43 10.87 -5.49 -9.66
C THR A 43 10.54 -4.29 -10.52
N LYS A 44 10.47 -4.49 -11.84
CA LYS A 44 10.07 -3.45 -12.77
C LYS A 44 8.55 -3.28 -12.75
N VAL A 45 8.12 -2.04 -12.61
CA VAL A 45 6.71 -1.67 -12.43
C VAL A 45 6.30 -0.55 -13.40
N LYS A 46 5.01 -0.48 -13.69
CA LYS A 46 4.35 0.71 -14.22
C LYS A 46 3.53 1.36 -13.09
N TYR A 47 3.53 2.68 -13.02
CA TYR A 47 2.87 3.44 -11.96
C TYR A 47 2.31 4.76 -12.49
N GLY A 48 1.31 5.31 -11.79
CA GLY A 48 0.60 6.55 -12.13
C GLY A 48 -0.56 6.34 -13.11
N VAL A 49 -1.51 7.28 -13.08
CA VAL A 49 -2.64 7.33 -14.02
C VAL A 49 -2.17 8.03 -15.31
N ILE A 50 -2.60 7.51 -16.45
CA ILE A 50 -2.15 7.72 -17.84
C ILE A 50 -1.49 9.09 -18.13
N PRO A 51 -0.29 9.13 -18.77
CA PRO A 51 0.48 7.99 -19.24
C PRO A 51 1.24 7.29 -18.11
N ALA A 52 1.08 5.95 -18.03
CA ALA A 52 1.74 5.13 -17.03
C ALA A 52 3.27 5.17 -17.22
N LYS A 53 3.98 5.63 -16.20
CA LYS A 53 5.45 5.70 -16.22
C LYS A 53 6.04 4.35 -15.79
N LYS A 54 7.23 4.02 -16.30
CA LYS A 54 7.96 2.80 -15.94
C LYS A 54 9.05 3.11 -14.94
N GLY A 55 9.36 2.15 -14.06
CA GLY A 55 10.47 2.26 -13.13
C GLY A 55 10.68 0.96 -12.36
N TRP A 56 11.49 1.03 -11.31
CA TRP A 56 11.85 -0.13 -10.49
C TRP A 56 11.47 0.13 -9.04
N VAL A 57 10.83 -0.83 -8.39
CA VAL A 57 10.51 -0.77 -6.95
C VAL A 57 11.16 -1.95 -6.26
N ARG A 58 11.58 -1.79 -5.01
CA ARG A 58 12.13 -2.90 -4.21
C ARG A 58 11.08 -4.00 -4.10
N THR A 59 11.43 -5.22 -4.49
CA THR A 59 10.52 -6.38 -4.45
C THR A 59 9.91 -6.62 -3.06
N PRO A 60 10.65 -6.46 -1.96
CA PRO A 60 10.10 -6.59 -0.61
C PRO A 60 9.02 -5.56 -0.27
N ASP A 61 8.95 -4.42 -0.96
CA ASP A 61 7.99 -3.35 -0.66
C ASP A 61 6.64 -3.56 -1.36
N LEU A 62 6.51 -4.61 -2.17
CA LEU A 62 5.30 -4.96 -2.92
C LEU A 62 4.49 -6.06 -2.21
N VAL A 63 3.17 -5.95 -2.27
CA VAL A 63 2.23 -6.97 -1.79
C VAL A 63 1.09 -7.18 -2.77
N SER A 64 0.62 -8.42 -2.92
CA SER A 64 -0.46 -8.75 -3.87
C SER A 64 -1.86 -8.39 -3.37
N LYS A 65 -2.03 -8.23 -2.05
CA LYS A 65 -3.30 -7.83 -1.44
C LYS A 65 -3.26 -6.33 -1.18
N GLY A 66 -4.20 -5.58 -1.76
CA GLY A 66 -4.41 -4.19 -1.40
C GLY A 66 -4.91 -4.14 0.03
N PHE A 67 -4.16 -3.48 0.90
CA PHE A 67 -4.63 -3.18 2.24
C PHE A 67 -5.21 -1.79 2.20
N LEU A 68 -6.54 -1.71 2.20
CA LEU A 68 -7.24 -0.45 2.41
C LEU A 68 -7.17 -0.16 3.92
N GLU A 69 -6.34 0.81 4.31
CA GLU A 69 -6.40 1.35 5.67
C GLU A 69 -7.56 2.33 5.70
N ILE A 70 -8.70 1.88 6.24
CA ILE A 70 -9.90 2.70 6.38
C ILE A 70 -9.76 3.48 7.68
N TYR A 71 -9.60 4.80 7.57
CA TYR A 71 -9.64 5.71 8.71
C TYR A 71 -11.11 6.04 8.98
N PHE A 72 -11.66 5.51 10.06
CA PHE A 72 -12.95 5.98 10.57
C PHE A 72 -12.70 7.25 11.37
N LEU A 73 -13.23 8.37 10.90
CA LEU A 73 -13.34 9.59 11.70
C LEU A 73 -14.59 9.43 12.57
N ASP A 74 -14.41 8.96 13.80
CA ASP A 74 -15.47 9.01 14.79
C ASP A 74 -15.46 10.40 15.44
N VAL A 75 -16.38 11.25 15.00
CA VAL A 75 -16.54 12.60 15.56
C VAL A 75 -17.44 12.48 16.78
N ILE A 76 -16.85 12.25 17.94
CA ILE A 76 -17.57 12.37 19.22
C ILE A 76 -17.78 13.87 19.46
N ILE A 77 -19.00 14.36 19.17
CA ILE A 77 -19.47 15.71 19.53
C ILE A 77 -19.70 15.74 21.05
N ALA A 78 -18.63 15.65 21.83
CA ALA A 78 -18.57 15.91 23.26
C ALA A 78 -17.10 15.99 23.72
N GLY A 79 -16.42 17.09 23.39
CA GLY A 79 -15.27 17.56 24.17
C GLY A 79 -13.85 17.14 23.75
N GLY A 80 -13.63 16.43 22.63
CA GLY A 80 -12.26 16.18 22.16
C GLY A 80 -12.17 15.38 20.87
N ILE A 81 -11.23 15.77 19.99
CA ILE A 81 -10.92 15.00 18.77
C ILE A 81 -9.99 13.84 19.17
N GLY A 82 -10.54 12.63 19.22
CA GLY A 82 -9.75 11.39 19.36
C GLY A 82 -9.48 10.77 18.00
N PHE A 83 -8.21 10.58 17.62
CA PHE A 83 -7.85 9.84 16.41
C PHE A 83 -7.64 8.37 16.77
N VAL A 84 -8.57 7.49 16.37
CA VAL A 84 -8.37 6.04 16.48
C VAL A 84 -7.96 5.49 15.12
N THR A 85 -6.74 4.97 15.02
CA THR A 85 -6.22 4.36 13.79
C THR A 85 -6.38 2.85 13.87
N TYR A 86 -7.06 2.26 12.89
CA TYR A 86 -7.22 0.81 12.78
C TYR A 86 -6.43 0.29 11.58
N ARG A 87 -5.59 -0.72 11.79
CA ARG A 87 -5.00 -1.46 10.67
C ARG A 87 -6.04 -2.43 10.14
N SER A 88 -6.09 -2.58 8.82
CA SER A 88 -6.98 -3.52 8.10
C SER A 88 -6.98 -4.95 8.66
N GLN A 89 -5.88 -5.42 9.26
CA GLN A 89 -5.78 -6.76 9.85
C GLN A 89 -6.67 -6.94 11.09
N ASP A 90 -6.96 -5.85 11.82
CA ASP A 90 -7.78 -5.86 13.02
C ASP A 90 -9.27 -5.70 12.72
N PHE A 91 -9.62 -5.28 11.49
CA PHE A 91 -11.00 -5.10 11.06
C PHE A 91 -11.83 -6.40 11.11
N LYS A 92 -11.19 -7.55 10.85
CA LYS A 92 -11.84 -8.87 10.96
C LYS A 92 -12.12 -9.29 12.40
N LYS A 93 -11.43 -8.73 13.40
CA LYS A 93 -11.70 -9.02 14.82
C LYS A 93 -12.91 -8.23 15.33
N LEU A 94 -13.07 -6.99 14.88
CA LEU A 94 -14.21 -6.14 15.27
C LEU A 94 -15.57 -6.66 14.79
N TYR A 95 -15.63 -7.26 13.59
CA TYR A 95 -16.89 -7.77 13.02
C TYR A 95 -17.24 -9.21 13.43
N LYS A 96 -16.39 -9.88 14.21
CA LYS A 96 -16.64 -11.24 14.71
C LYS A 96 -17.34 -11.29 16.06
N GLY A 97 -17.83 -10.16 16.56
CA GLY A 97 -18.60 -10.06 17.79
C GLY A 97 -20.06 -9.71 17.56
N ASP A 98 -20.82 -10.55 16.83
CA ASP A 98 -22.28 -10.68 17.07
C ASP A 98 -22.89 -11.91 16.35
N LYS A 99 -22.50 -13.11 16.75
CA LYS A 99 -23.25 -14.35 16.47
C LYS A 99 -23.23 -15.26 17.69
N SER A 100 -23.88 -14.83 18.76
CA SER A 100 -24.13 -15.68 19.92
C SER A 100 -25.23 -15.04 20.79
N LYS A 101 -26.47 -15.10 20.31
CA LYS A 101 -27.68 -15.16 21.15
C LYS A 101 -28.73 -15.97 20.38
N ASP A 102 -28.56 -17.29 20.42
CA ASP A 102 -29.69 -18.22 20.50
C ASP A 102 -30.05 -18.38 21.99
#